data_AF-A0A8J7ETP3-F1
#
_entry.id   AF-A0A8J7ETP3-F1
#
_cell.length_a   1.000
_cell.length_b   1.000
_cell.length_c   1.000
_cell.angle_alpha   90.00
_cell.angle_beta   90.00
_cell.angle_gamma   90.00
#
_symmetry.space_group_name_H-M   'P 1'
#
loop_
_entity.id
_entity.type
_entity.pdbx_description
1 polymer ?
#
loop_
_entity_poly.entity_id
_entity_poly.type
_entity_poly.pdbx_seq_one_letter_code
_entity_poly.pdbx_strand_id
1 'polypeptide(L)'
;MVSGKPILVTGSHRSGSTWIGKMLTASPELVYVDEPFNLYHHLLFQPTIFDHWFTYVLPENEQRYFKYLQTAIEAKFNLVLDANTIKTGRDRQRLLQTYLQSLKKRWTGARPLVKDPIALFSAEWLANTFNMDVVLTIRHPAAFAYSLKRANWTHDFSHFLAQPLLMRDYLHPFAAQISEYAASEKDIIDQAALLWKLIHYRVSMYQVHHSNWIFVRHEDLSRDPIAQFAKLFQQLNIAFSLDIQATIADYSRPDEAIAANPQLGFSKRDSRAIITSWKSGLSPSEIERIRHQVGDVASSFYSEQDW
;
A
#
# COMPACT_ATOMS: atom_id res chain seq x y z
N MET A 1 -8.42 -24.51 -12.96
CA MET A 1 -9.33 -23.58 -12.25
C MET A 1 -8.50 -22.85 -11.20
N VAL A 2 -8.54 -21.52 -11.16
CA VAL A 2 -7.81 -20.72 -10.16
C VAL A 2 -8.48 -20.95 -8.81
N SER A 3 -7.75 -21.46 -7.81
CA SER A 3 -8.34 -21.72 -6.49
C SER A 3 -8.34 -20.45 -5.66
N GLY A 4 -9.43 -19.67 -5.70
CA GLY A 4 -9.69 -18.55 -4.77
C GLY A 4 -9.61 -17.15 -5.38
N LYS A 5 -10.17 -16.17 -4.66
CA LYS A 5 -10.28 -14.76 -5.04
C LYS A 5 -8.90 -14.07 -5.10
N PRO A 6 -8.64 -13.09 -5.99
CA PRO A 6 -7.45 -12.26 -5.85
C PRO A 6 -7.45 -11.50 -4.51
N ILE A 7 -6.28 -11.08 -4.04
CA ILE A 7 -6.13 -10.33 -2.79
C ILE A 7 -5.61 -8.93 -3.11
N LEU A 8 -6.22 -7.90 -2.54
CA LEU A 8 -5.72 -6.53 -2.58
C LEU A 8 -5.12 -6.17 -1.22
N VAL A 9 -3.82 -5.87 -1.18
CA VAL A 9 -3.17 -5.28 0.00
C VAL A 9 -2.94 -3.80 -0.28
N THR A 10 -3.76 -2.95 0.32
CA THR A 10 -3.73 -1.48 0.15
C THR A 10 -3.74 -0.77 1.51
N GLY A 11 -4.01 0.53 1.55
CA GLY A 11 -3.92 1.36 2.76
C GLY A 11 -2.96 2.51 2.57
N SER A 12 -2.51 3.13 3.67
CA SER A 12 -1.57 4.23 3.55
C SER A 12 -0.20 3.73 3.06
N HIS A 13 0.41 4.44 2.10
CA HIS A 13 1.83 4.22 1.79
C HIS A 13 2.66 4.40 3.08
N ARG A 14 3.81 3.74 3.16
CA ARG A 14 4.57 3.68 4.42
C ARG A 14 3.84 2.95 5.57
N SER A 15 2.66 2.32 5.40
CA SER A 15 2.04 1.43 6.41
C SER A 15 2.54 -0.02 6.39
N GLY A 16 3.71 -0.29 5.81
CA GLY A 16 4.27 -1.65 5.75
C GLY A 16 3.52 -2.62 4.82
N SER A 17 2.67 -2.12 3.91
CA SER A 17 1.97 -2.95 2.92
C SER A 17 2.91 -3.81 2.06
N THR A 18 4.13 -3.35 1.75
CA THR A 18 5.15 -4.18 1.10
C THR A 18 5.61 -5.35 1.98
N TRP A 19 5.78 -5.13 3.29
CA TRP A 19 6.13 -6.20 4.24
C TRP A 19 5.01 -7.23 4.32
N ILE A 20 3.78 -6.76 4.50
CA ILE A 20 2.59 -7.62 4.54
C ILE A 20 2.43 -8.42 3.25
N GLY A 21 2.48 -7.76 2.09
CA GLY A 21 2.37 -8.42 0.80
C GLY A 21 3.46 -9.48 0.61
N LYS A 22 4.72 -9.19 0.97
CA LYS A 22 5.80 -10.16 0.87
C LYS A 22 5.64 -11.35 1.81
N MET A 23 5.25 -11.12 3.06
CA MET A 23 4.99 -12.19 4.03
C MET A 23 3.84 -13.10 3.58
N LEU A 24 2.77 -12.53 3.04
CA LEU A 24 1.68 -13.31 2.44
C LEU A 24 2.17 -14.14 1.25
N THR A 25 2.94 -13.54 0.34
CA THR A 25 3.48 -14.25 -0.83
C THR A 25 4.65 -15.19 -0.55
N ALA A 26 5.05 -15.35 0.71
CA ALA A 26 5.85 -16.50 1.12
C ALA A 26 5.07 -17.81 0.93
N SER A 27 3.73 -17.77 0.94
CA SER A 27 2.90 -18.90 0.53
C SER A 27 3.03 -19.16 -0.98
N PRO A 28 3.23 -20.43 -1.40
CA PRO A 28 3.24 -20.80 -2.82
C PRO A 28 1.88 -20.62 -3.49
N GLU A 29 0.79 -20.52 -2.70
CA GLU A 29 -0.58 -20.28 -3.17
C GLU A 29 -0.78 -18.89 -3.78
N LEU A 30 0.15 -17.96 -3.53
CA LEU A 30 0.06 -16.58 -3.99
C LEU A 30 1.15 -16.19 -5.00
N VAL A 31 0.79 -15.24 -5.86
CA VAL A 31 1.70 -14.55 -6.77
C VAL A 31 1.60 -13.05 -6.53
N TYR A 32 2.74 -12.43 -6.22
CA TYR A 32 2.86 -11.02 -5.91
C TYR A 32 2.72 -10.16 -7.18
N VAL A 33 1.84 -9.17 -7.18
CA VAL A 33 1.70 -8.15 -8.24
C VAL A 33 2.04 -6.80 -7.61
N ASP A 34 3.10 -6.17 -8.11
CA ASP A 34 3.71 -4.97 -7.51
C ASP A 34 3.13 -3.68 -8.09
N GLU A 35 2.34 -2.98 -7.29
CA GLU A 35 1.88 -1.59 -7.45
C GLU A 35 1.47 -1.18 -8.88
N PRO A 36 0.41 -1.78 -9.47
CA PRO A 36 -0.05 -1.43 -10.81
C PRO A 36 -0.48 0.03 -11.01
N PHE A 37 -0.88 0.74 -9.94
CA PHE A 37 -1.27 2.17 -9.99
C PHE A 37 -0.07 3.12 -9.95
N ASN A 38 1.16 2.61 -9.79
CA ASN A 38 2.33 3.45 -9.59
C ASN A 38 2.66 4.26 -10.86
N LEU A 39 2.76 5.58 -10.72
CA LEU A 39 3.04 6.51 -11.82
C LEU A 39 4.37 6.26 -12.51
N TYR A 40 5.30 5.61 -11.82
CA TYR A 40 6.61 5.25 -12.36
C TYR A 40 6.70 3.77 -12.74
N HIS A 41 5.62 3.00 -12.57
CA HIS A 41 5.55 1.63 -13.05
C HIS A 41 5.05 1.61 -14.49
N HIS A 42 5.97 1.29 -15.38
CA HIS A 42 5.61 0.79 -16.70
C HIS A 42 5.40 -0.71 -16.55
N LEU A 43 4.14 -1.16 -16.52
CA LEU A 43 3.90 -2.54 -16.93
C LEU A 43 4.32 -2.61 -18.39
N LEU A 44 5.51 -3.14 -18.56
CA LEU A 44 6.23 -3.46 -19.79
C LEU A 44 5.23 -3.57 -20.94
N PHE A 45 5.29 -2.60 -21.86
CA PHE A 45 4.48 -2.45 -23.07
C PHE A 45 3.24 -1.55 -23.01
N GLN A 46 2.92 -0.89 -21.88
CA GLN A 46 1.99 0.25 -21.88
C GLN A 46 2.61 1.49 -21.22
N PRO A 47 2.51 2.68 -21.86
CA PRO A 47 2.83 3.93 -21.18
C PRO A 47 1.98 4.05 -19.91
N THR A 48 2.51 4.71 -18.87
CA THR A 48 1.80 4.93 -17.61
C THR A 48 0.46 5.58 -17.90
N ILE A 49 -0.62 4.81 -17.72
CA ILE A 49 -1.98 5.28 -18.02
C ILE A 49 -2.54 6.17 -16.91
N PHE A 50 -1.83 6.24 -15.78
CA PHE A 50 -2.17 7.05 -14.63
C PHE A 50 -1.42 8.37 -14.70
N ASP A 51 -2.17 9.46 -14.54
CA ASP A 51 -1.62 10.83 -14.55
C ASP A 51 -1.44 11.36 -13.12
N HIS A 52 -2.11 10.75 -12.14
CA HIS A 52 -2.23 11.28 -10.78
C HIS A 52 -1.99 10.20 -9.73
N TRP A 53 -1.31 10.58 -8.65
CA TRP A 53 -1.19 9.73 -7.48
C TRP A 53 -2.58 9.45 -6.92
N PHE A 54 -2.76 8.25 -6.35
CA PHE A 54 -4.03 7.86 -5.75
C PHE A 54 -5.21 7.92 -6.74
N THR A 55 -4.98 7.52 -8.00
CA THR A 55 -6.03 7.55 -9.03
C THR A 55 -7.27 6.82 -8.56
N TYR A 56 -8.42 7.50 -8.63
CA TYR A 56 -9.73 6.94 -8.32
C TYR A 56 -10.43 6.40 -9.56
N VAL A 57 -10.68 5.10 -9.56
CA VAL A 57 -11.37 4.36 -10.59
C VAL A 57 -12.73 3.92 -10.06
N LEU A 58 -13.75 4.15 -10.88
CA LEU A 58 -15.15 3.78 -10.66
C LEU A 58 -15.79 3.47 -12.03
N PRO A 59 -16.99 2.85 -12.08
CA PRO A 59 -17.60 2.46 -13.36
C PRO A 59 -17.69 3.59 -14.40
N GLU A 60 -17.84 4.84 -13.96
CA GLU A 60 -17.92 6.02 -14.84
C GLU A 60 -16.63 6.34 -15.60
N ASN A 61 -15.46 5.91 -15.10
CA ASN A 61 -14.17 6.17 -15.77
C ASN A 61 -13.34 4.90 -16.03
N GLU A 62 -13.87 3.72 -15.72
CA GLU A 62 -13.12 2.46 -15.74
C GLU A 62 -12.58 2.10 -17.14
N GLN A 63 -13.24 2.57 -18.21
CA GLN A 63 -12.89 2.23 -19.60
C GLN A 63 -11.41 2.50 -19.91
N ARG A 64 -10.83 3.55 -19.31
CA ARG A 64 -9.41 3.91 -19.48
C ARG A 64 -8.47 2.91 -18.79
N TYR A 65 -8.88 2.32 -17.67
CA TYR A 65 -8.00 1.58 -16.76
C TYR A 65 -8.22 0.07 -16.77
N PHE A 66 -9.42 -0.38 -17.13
CA PHE A 66 -9.88 -1.75 -16.94
C PHE A 66 -8.93 -2.77 -17.59
N LYS A 67 -8.62 -2.61 -18.88
CA LYS A 67 -7.80 -3.59 -19.63
C LYS A 67 -6.38 -3.73 -19.06
N TYR A 68 -5.78 -2.60 -18.67
CA TYR A 68 -4.46 -2.56 -18.06
C TYR A 68 -4.48 -3.26 -16.70
N LEU A 69 -5.42 -2.89 -15.82
CA LEU A 69 -5.54 -3.44 -14.48
C LEU A 69 -5.90 -4.93 -14.53
N GLN A 70 -6.81 -5.34 -15.40
CA GLN A 70 -7.12 -6.75 -15.65
C GLN A 70 -5.87 -7.53 -16.03
N THR A 71 -5.07 -7.03 -16.98
CA THR A 71 -3.84 -7.70 -17.42
C THR A 71 -2.83 -7.85 -16.27
N ALA A 72 -2.68 -6.78 -15.46
CA ALA A 72 -1.80 -6.75 -14.30
C ALA A 72 -2.23 -7.78 -13.23
N ILE A 73 -3.49 -7.73 -12.82
CA ILE A 73 -4.09 -8.57 -11.78
C ILE A 73 -4.11 -10.03 -12.23
N GLU A 74 -4.49 -10.29 -13.48
CA GLU A 74 -4.51 -11.64 -14.01
C GLU A 74 -3.08 -12.20 -14.21
N ALA A 75 -2.04 -11.38 -14.01
CA ALA A 75 -0.65 -11.71 -14.25
C ALA A 75 -0.46 -12.47 -15.58
N LYS A 76 -1.27 -12.13 -16.59
CA LYS A 76 -1.25 -12.77 -17.91
C LYS A 76 -0.25 -12.04 -18.81
N PHE A 77 1.00 -12.04 -18.40
CA PHE A 77 2.07 -11.45 -19.19
C PHE A 77 2.55 -12.43 -20.25
N ASN A 78 2.38 -12.06 -21.51
CA ASN A 78 3.06 -12.70 -22.64
C ASN A 78 4.34 -11.90 -22.92
N LEU A 79 5.46 -12.59 -23.15
CA LEU A 79 6.71 -11.97 -23.61
C LEU A 79 6.52 -11.51 -25.06
N VAL A 80 5.92 -10.34 -25.26
CA VAL A 80 6.04 -9.61 -26.52
C VAL A 80 7.00 -8.47 -26.26
N LEU A 81 8.28 -8.72 -26.50
CA LEU A 81 9.36 -7.78 -26.23
C LEU A 81 9.30 -6.61 -27.24
N ASP A 82 8.74 -5.47 -26.84
CA ASP A 82 9.07 -4.21 -27.50
C ASP A 82 10.44 -3.72 -26.98
N ALA A 83 11.43 -3.72 -27.88
CA ALA A 83 12.81 -3.34 -27.60
C ALA A 83 12.93 -1.87 -27.12
N ASN A 84 11.93 -1.02 -27.40
CA ASN A 84 11.95 0.41 -27.03
C ASN A 84 11.56 0.68 -25.57
N THR A 85 11.02 -0.33 -24.87
CA THR A 85 10.52 -0.17 -23.49
C THR A 85 11.56 -0.43 -22.40
N ILE A 86 12.69 -1.06 -22.73
CA ILE A 86 13.73 -1.43 -21.77
C ILE A 86 14.80 -0.34 -21.76
N LYS A 87 14.67 0.64 -20.86
CA LYS A 87 15.62 1.76 -20.77
C LYS A 87 16.72 1.50 -19.76
N THR A 88 16.47 0.70 -18.72
CA THR A 88 17.43 0.48 -17.61
C THR A 88 17.60 -1.00 -17.25
N GLY A 89 18.67 -1.31 -16.50
CA GLY A 89 18.90 -2.65 -15.95
C GLY A 89 17.84 -3.09 -14.92
N ARG A 90 17.25 -2.13 -14.19
CA ARG A 90 16.15 -2.39 -13.25
C ARG A 90 14.87 -2.81 -13.99
N ASP A 91 14.60 -2.23 -15.15
CA ASP A 91 13.44 -2.60 -15.97
C ASP A 91 13.55 -4.05 -16.45
N ARG A 92 14.76 -4.51 -16.81
CA ARG A 92 15.01 -5.91 -17.19
C ARG A 92 14.76 -6.87 -16.04
N GLN A 93 15.27 -6.54 -14.84
CA GLN A 93 15.06 -7.37 -13.65
C GLN A 93 13.57 -7.49 -13.32
N ARG A 94 12.83 -6.38 -13.39
CA ARG A 94 11.38 -6.36 -13.18
C ARG A 94 10.63 -7.16 -14.24
N LEU A 95 11.03 -7.08 -15.51
CA LEU A 95 10.46 -7.89 -16.58
C LEU A 95 10.65 -9.38 -16.34
N LEU A 96 11.85 -9.78 -15.97
CA LEU A 96 12.13 -11.17 -15.65
C LEU A 96 11.27 -11.62 -14.45
N GLN A 97 11.21 -10.82 -13.39
CA GLN A 97 10.39 -11.14 -12.20
C GLN A 97 8.90 -11.27 -12.55
N THR A 98 8.36 -10.32 -13.31
CA THR A 98 6.95 -10.31 -13.73
C THR A 98 6.63 -11.51 -14.63
N TYR A 99 7.53 -11.88 -15.53
CA TYR A 99 7.39 -13.06 -16.37
C TYR A 99 7.47 -14.37 -15.56
N LEU A 100 8.41 -14.48 -14.63
CA LEU A 100 8.51 -15.64 -13.74
C LEU A 100 7.25 -15.80 -12.88
N GLN A 101 6.68 -14.69 -12.41
CA GLN A 101 5.41 -14.67 -11.69
C GLN A 101 4.23 -15.13 -12.58
N SER A 102 4.17 -14.70 -13.84
CA SER A 102 3.13 -15.15 -14.79
C SER A 102 3.25 -16.65 -15.08
N LEU A 103 4.47 -17.15 -15.25
CA LEU A 103 4.74 -18.58 -15.39
C LEU A 103 4.33 -19.36 -14.14
N LYS A 104 4.78 -18.93 -12.94
CA LYS A 104 4.39 -19.55 -11.66
C LYS A 104 2.87 -19.64 -11.56
N LYS A 105 2.16 -18.53 -11.82
CA LYS A 105 0.69 -18.50 -11.79
C LYS A 105 0.07 -19.52 -12.73
N ARG A 106 0.54 -19.58 -13.99
CA ARG A 106 0.01 -20.52 -15.00
C ARG A 106 0.21 -21.98 -14.58
N TRP A 107 1.33 -22.28 -13.91
CA TRP A 107 1.71 -23.64 -13.55
C TRP A 107 1.08 -24.10 -12.24
N THR A 108 0.96 -23.22 -11.24
CA THR A 108 0.45 -23.58 -9.91
C THR A 108 -1.02 -23.24 -9.70
N GLY A 109 -1.61 -22.40 -10.56
CA GLY A 109 -2.95 -21.86 -10.35
C GLY A 109 -3.04 -20.85 -9.19
N ALA A 110 -1.90 -20.31 -8.75
CA ALA A 110 -1.81 -19.38 -7.62
C ALA A 110 -2.72 -18.15 -7.77
N ARG A 111 -3.26 -17.69 -6.64
CA ARG A 111 -4.10 -16.49 -6.54
C ARG A 111 -3.21 -15.24 -6.64
N PRO A 112 -3.60 -14.20 -7.41
CA PRO A 112 -2.88 -12.94 -7.40
C PRO A 112 -3.02 -12.21 -6.06
N LEU A 113 -1.93 -11.67 -5.54
CA LEU A 113 -1.91 -10.68 -4.48
C LEU A 113 -1.40 -9.36 -5.06
N VAL A 114 -2.28 -8.41 -5.24
CA VAL A 114 -1.97 -7.05 -5.69
C VAL A 114 -1.62 -6.23 -4.47
N LYS A 115 -0.37 -5.81 -4.36
CA LYS A 115 0.08 -4.92 -3.30
C LYS A 115 0.20 -3.52 -3.88
N ASP A 116 -0.63 -2.60 -3.41
CA ASP A 116 -0.69 -1.25 -3.94
C ASP A 116 -1.28 -0.26 -2.92
N PRO A 117 -0.46 0.58 -2.24
CA PRO A 117 -0.98 1.55 -1.28
C PRO A 117 -1.75 2.69 -1.96
N ILE A 118 -1.43 3.02 -3.20
CA ILE A 118 -2.04 4.15 -3.91
C ILE A 118 -3.34 3.74 -4.63
N ALA A 119 -3.64 2.44 -4.70
CA ALA A 119 -4.95 1.94 -5.11
C ALA A 119 -6.08 2.17 -4.09
N LEU A 120 -5.80 2.80 -2.95
CA LEU A 120 -6.74 2.95 -1.82
C LEU A 120 -8.13 3.48 -2.20
N PHE A 121 -8.20 4.59 -2.95
CA PHE A 121 -9.50 5.17 -3.31
C PHE A 121 -10.22 4.33 -4.37
N SER A 122 -9.48 3.48 -5.11
CA SER A 122 -10.04 2.52 -6.06
C SER A 122 -10.36 1.16 -5.43
N ALA A 123 -10.23 0.99 -4.11
CA ALA A 123 -10.36 -0.30 -3.45
C ALA A 123 -11.75 -0.94 -3.63
N GLU A 124 -12.83 -0.17 -3.54
CA GLU A 124 -14.20 -0.68 -3.76
C GLU A 124 -14.40 -1.18 -5.18
N TRP A 125 -13.98 -0.39 -6.17
CA TRP A 125 -14.06 -0.79 -7.57
C TRP A 125 -13.23 -2.04 -7.83
N LEU A 126 -11.99 -2.11 -7.32
CA LEU A 126 -11.14 -3.30 -7.45
C LEU A 126 -11.78 -4.54 -6.81
N ALA A 127 -12.34 -4.39 -5.61
CA ALA A 127 -13.00 -5.46 -4.88
C ALA A 127 -14.23 -5.99 -5.64
N ASN A 128 -15.08 -5.09 -6.16
CA ASN A 128 -16.30 -5.46 -6.86
C ASN A 128 -16.00 -6.05 -8.24
N THR A 129 -15.16 -5.38 -9.02
CA THR A 129 -14.87 -5.72 -10.42
C THR A 129 -14.08 -7.01 -10.56
N PHE A 130 -13.13 -7.27 -9.65
CA PHE A 130 -12.28 -8.46 -9.69
C PHE A 130 -12.56 -9.46 -8.57
N ASN A 131 -13.63 -9.25 -7.80
CA ASN A 131 -14.04 -10.09 -6.65
C ASN A 131 -12.87 -10.33 -5.69
N MET A 132 -12.21 -9.26 -5.24
CA MET A 132 -11.01 -9.37 -4.40
C MET A 132 -11.32 -9.44 -2.91
N ASP A 133 -10.51 -10.20 -2.18
CA ASP A 133 -10.40 -10.07 -0.73
C ASP A 133 -9.50 -8.86 -0.42
N VAL A 134 -9.98 -7.91 0.39
CA VAL A 134 -9.25 -6.65 0.65
C VAL A 134 -8.62 -6.67 2.05
N VAL A 135 -7.32 -6.37 2.08
CA VAL A 135 -6.53 -6.14 3.29
C VAL A 135 -6.08 -4.66 3.31
N LEU A 136 -6.62 -3.89 4.24
CA LEU A 136 -6.32 -2.48 4.43
C LEU A 136 -5.35 -2.27 5.58
N THR A 137 -4.28 -1.55 5.29
CA THR A 137 -3.21 -1.26 6.24
C THR A 137 -3.35 0.14 6.86
N ILE A 138 -3.33 0.18 8.18
CA ILE A 138 -3.47 1.38 9.01
C ILE A 138 -2.14 1.61 9.74
N ARG A 139 -1.70 2.86 9.88
CA ARG A 139 -0.48 3.20 10.62
C ARG A 139 -0.66 4.48 11.41
N HIS A 140 -0.01 4.57 12.56
CA HIS A 140 -0.11 5.72 13.44
C HIS A 140 0.33 7.01 12.71
N PRO A 141 -0.42 8.12 12.82
CA PRO A 141 -0.15 9.35 12.08
C PRO A 141 1.25 9.90 12.32
N ALA A 142 1.72 9.90 13.57
CA ALA A 142 3.08 10.36 13.89
C ALA A 142 4.16 9.45 13.28
N ALA A 143 3.94 8.13 13.24
CA ALA A 143 4.87 7.18 12.64
C ALA A 143 4.92 7.33 11.10
N PHE A 144 3.77 7.64 10.49
CA PHE A 144 3.66 7.95 9.07
C PHE A 144 4.38 9.25 8.73
N ALA A 145 4.09 10.34 9.46
CA ALA A 145 4.72 11.65 9.26
C ALA A 145 6.24 11.61 9.44
N TYR A 146 6.71 10.94 10.50
CA TYR A 146 8.14 10.72 10.70
C TYR A 146 8.79 9.95 9.53
N SER A 147 8.08 8.96 8.98
CA SER A 147 8.59 8.21 7.83
C SER A 147 8.70 9.06 6.56
N LEU A 148 7.79 10.02 6.34
CA LEU A 148 7.85 10.93 5.19
C LEU A 148 8.95 11.97 5.39
N LYS A 149 9.01 12.58 6.59
CA LYS A 149 10.09 13.52 6.98
C LYS A 149 11.48 12.93 6.74
N ARG A 150 11.73 11.72 7.23
CA ARG A 150 13.01 11.03 7.04
C ARG A 150 13.36 10.73 5.58
N ALA A 151 12.35 10.48 4.75
CA ALA A 151 12.53 10.21 3.34
C ALA A 151 12.59 11.49 2.49
N ASN A 152 12.37 12.66 3.11
CA ASN A 152 12.11 13.93 2.44
C ASN A 152 11.06 13.78 1.32
N TRP A 153 9.98 13.04 1.60
CA TRP A 153 8.96 12.72 0.62
C TRP A 153 7.74 13.62 0.83
N THR A 154 7.50 14.50 -0.14
CA THR A 154 6.34 15.40 -0.24
C THR A 154 5.25 14.83 -1.17
N HIS A 155 4.06 15.42 -1.13
CA HIS A 155 2.95 15.04 -2.00
C HIS A 155 2.37 16.26 -2.70
N ASP A 156 2.15 16.15 -4.01
CA ASP A 156 1.49 17.18 -4.80
C ASP A 156 -0.04 17.05 -4.65
N PHE A 157 -0.63 17.89 -3.81
CA PHE A 157 -2.07 17.92 -3.56
C PHE A 157 -2.90 18.35 -4.78
N SER A 158 -2.29 18.96 -5.80
CA SER A 158 -2.98 19.28 -7.06
C SER A 158 -3.46 18.01 -7.79
N HIS A 159 -2.81 16.86 -7.56
CA HIS A 159 -3.22 15.58 -8.09
C HIS A 159 -4.62 15.14 -7.61
N PHE A 160 -5.06 15.59 -6.42
CA PHE A 160 -6.43 15.34 -5.96
C PHE A 160 -7.42 16.26 -6.66
N LEU A 161 -7.10 17.55 -6.80
CA LEU A 161 -7.96 18.53 -7.49
C LEU A 161 -8.16 18.18 -8.97
N ALA A 162 -7.14 17.58 -9.59
CA ALA A 162 -7.19 17.10 -10.98
C ALA A 162 -8.11 15.86 -11.16
N GLN A 163 -8.69 15.33 -10.09
CA GLN A 163 -9.62 14.19 -10.12
C GLN A 163 -11.02 14.59 -9.62
N PRO A 164 -11.87 15.20 -10.47
CA PRO A 164 -13.19 15.69 -10.06
C PRO A 164 -14.10 14.64 -9.43
N LEU A 165 -14.03 13.38 -9.89
CA LEU A 165 -14.82 12.28 -9.33
C LEU A 165 -14.37 11.91 -7.90
N LEU A 166 -13.06 11.93 -7.64
CA LEU A 166 -12.51 11.66 -6.30
C LEU A 166 -12.90 12.78 -5.32
N MET A 167 -12.80 14.03 -5.80
CA MET A 167 -13.24 15.19 -5.04
C MET A 167 -14.75 15.13 -4.77
N ARG A 168 -15.58 14.83 -5.76
CA ARG A 168 -17.03 14.71 -5.61
C ARG A 168 -17.41 13.64 -4.60
N ASP A 169 -16.86 12.44 -4.73
CA ASP A 169 -17.34 11.27 -3.99
C ASP A 169 -16.76 11.17 -2.58
N TYR A 170 -15.46 11.44 -2.42
CA TYR A 170 -14.76 11.14 -1.16
C TYR A 170 -14.13 12.36 -0.49
N LEU A 171 -13.52 13.27 -1.26
CA LEU A 171 -12.66 14.31 -0.70
C LEU A 171 -13.31 15.70 -0.61
N HIS A 172 -14.58 15.84 -0.99
CA HIS A 172 -15.33 17.10 -0.93
C HIS A 172 -15.26 17.78 0.46
N PRO A 173 -15.37 17.06 1.60
CA PRO A 173 -15.26 17.68 2.92
C PRO A 173 -13.94 18.40 3.17
N PHE A 174 -12.88 18.06 2.43
CA PHE A 174 -11.54 18.62 2.59
C PHE A 174 -11.13 19.53 1.41
N ALA A 175 -12.06 19.89 0.52
CA ALA A 175 -11.76 20.64 -0.70
C ALA A 175 -10.98 21.93 -0.43
N ALA A 176 -11.40 22.74 0.54
CA ALA A 176 -10.72 23.98 0.90
C ALA A 176 -9.27 23.75 1.36
N GLN A 177 -9.04 22.74 2.20
CA GLN A 177 -7.70 22.40 2.71
C GLN A 177 -6.81 21.87 1.58
N ILE A 178 -7.33 21.00 0.71
CA ILE A 178 -6.60 20.48 -0.45
C ILE A 178 -6.22 21.64 -1.38
N SER A 179 -7.14 22.57 -1.66
CA SER A 179 -6.85 23.75 -2.47
C SER A 179 -5.78 24.64 -1.86
N GLU A 180 -5.81 24.87 -0.55
CA GLU A 180 -4.78 25.64 0.15
C GLU A 180 -3.38 25.00 0.05
N TYR A 181 -3.30 23.67 0.20
CA TYR A 181 -2.05 22.91 0.14
C TYR A 181 -1.53 22.72 -1.30
N ALA A 182 -2.42 22.78 -2.29
CA ALA A 182 -2.02 22.79 -3.70
C ALA A 182 -1.51 24.17 -4.15
N ALA A 183 -2.00 25.26 -3.54
CA ALA A 183 -1.62 26.62 -3.90
C ALA A 183 -0.30 27.10 -3.29
N SER A 184 0.12 26.50 -2.16
CA SER A 184 1.33 26.90 -1.45
C SER A 184 2.01 25.71 -0.80
N GLU A 185 3.34 25.63 -0.90
CA GLU A 185 4.11 24.58 -0.25
C GLU A 185 4.02 24.75 1.28
N LYS A 186 3.64 23.67 1.96
CA LYS A 186 3.54 23.60 3.42
C LYS A 186 4.72 22.83 4.01
N ASP A 187 4.91 22.92 5.31
CA ASP A 187 5.90 22.10 6.01
C ASP A 187 5.59 20.60 5.84
N ILE A 188 6.63 19.77 5.79
CA ILE A 188 6.50 18.33 5.54
C ILE A 188 5.63 17.62 6.59
N ILE A 189 5.58 18.14 7.83
CA ILE A 189 4.71 17.60 8.88
C ILE A 189 3.24 17.87 8.57
N ASP A 190 2.90 19.07 8.08
CA ASP A 190 1.55 19.41 7.66
C ASP A 190 1.11 18.57 6.47
N GLN A 191 1.97 18.48 5.45
CA GLN A 191 1.68 17.70 4.25
C GLN A 191 1.42 16.24 4.64
N ALA A 192 2.24 15.68 5.53
CA ALA A 192 2.04 14.32 6.02
C ALA A 192 0.75 14.18 6.84
N ALA A 193 0.43 15.14 7.71
CA ALA A 193 -0.78 15.11 8.52
C ALA A 193 -2.04 15.18 7.64
N LEU A 194 -2.12 16.11 6.70
CA LEU A 194 -3.25 16.21 5.78
C LEU A 194 -3.37 14.96 4.91
N LEU A 195 -2.28 14.49 4.29
CA LEU A 195 -2.32 13.29 3.46
C LEU A 195 -2.76 12.05 4.25
N TRP A 196 -2.25 11.89 5.48
CA TRP A 196 -2.70 10.84 6.38
C TRP A 196 -4.20 10.96 6.67
N LYS A 197 -4.68 12.17 6.95
CA LYS A 197 -6.09 12.46 7.24
C LYS A 197 -7.00 12.08 6.08
N LEU A 198 -6.68 12.48 4.85
CA LEU A 198 -7.49 12.16 3.66
C LEU A 198 -7.58 10.65 3.43
N ILE A 199 -6.45 9.95 3.56
CA ILE A 199 -6.38 8.48 3.42
C ILE A 199 -7.21 7.80 4.52
N HIS A 200 -6.98 8.15 5.79
CA HIS A 200 -7.59 7.44 6.91
C HIS A 200 -9.05 7.83 7.14
N TYR A 201 -9.49 9.01 6.68
CA TYR A 201 -10.91 9.33 6.57
C TYR A 201 -11.62 8.35 5.65
N ARG A 202 -11.03 8.01 4.49
CA ARG A 202 -11.64 6.99 3.64
C ARG A 202 -11.57 5.60 4.28
N VAL A 203 -10.46 5.26 4.95
CA VAL A 203 -10.33 3.98 5.64
C VAL A 203 -11.39 3.81 6.74
N SER A 204 -11.71 4.86 7.51
CA SER A 204 -12.75 4.78 8.55
C SER A 204 -14.13 4.54 7.93
N MET A 205 -14.42 5.18 6.80
CA MET A 205 -15.64 4.91 6.03
C MET A 205 -15.66 3.47 5.48
N TYR A 206 -14.52 2.93 5.03
CA TYR A 206 -14.46 1.52 4.64
C TYR A 206 -14.73 0.57 5.81
N GLN A 207 -14.23 0.87 7.02
CA GLN A 207 -14.51 0.03 8.20
C GLN A 207 -15.99 -0.06 8.53
N VAL A 208 -16.74 1.03 8.32
CA VAL A 208 -18.19 1.07 8.57
C VAL A 208 -18.96 0.28 7.50
N HIS A 209 -18.61 0.44 6.23
CA HIS A 209 -19.42 -0.10 5.11
C HIS A 209 -18.99 -1.49 4.63
N HIS A 210 -17.76 -1.95 4.94
CA HIS A 210 -17.20 -3.21 4.46
C HIS A 210 -16.72 -4.08 5.62
N SER A 211 -17.67 -4.60 6.42
CA SER A 211 -17.37 -5.48 7.55
C SER A 211 -16.69 -6.80 7.16
N ASN A 212 -16.75 -7.17 5.88
CA ASN A 212 -16.08 -8.34 5.30
C ASN A 212 -14.63 -8.07 4.88
N TRP A 213 -14.17 -6.81 4.89
CA TRP A 213 -12.76 -6.48 4.61
C TRP A 213 -11.90 -6.65 5.86
N ILE A 214 -10.60 -6.87 5.65
CA ILE A 214 -9.64 -7.10 6.72
C ILE A 214 -8.86 -5.80 6.97
N PHE A 215 -8.92 -5.28 8.20
CA PHE A 215 -8.21 -4.07 8.59
C PHE A 215 -7.10 -4.42 9.56
N VAL A 216 -5.88 -3.99 9.26
CA VAL A 216 -4.71 -4.35 10.05
C VAL A 216 -3.88 -3.11 10.36
N ARG A 217 -3.63 -2.89 11.65
CA ARG A 217 -2.67 -1.88 12.09
C ARG A 217 -1.26 -2.44 11.95
N HIS A 218 -0.39 -1.63 11.35
CA HIS A 218 1.03 -1.94 11.24
C HIS A 218 1.65 -2.21 12.62
N GLU A 219 1.21 -1.49 13.64
CA GLU A 219 1.68 -1.63 15.02
C GLU A 219 1.37 -3.01 15.62
N ASP A 220 0.20 -3.57 15.33
CA ASP A 220 -0.21 -4.87 15.88
C ASP A 220 0.60 -6.01 15.25
N LEU A 221 0.73 -6.02 13.91
CA LEU A 221 1.60 -6.95 13.20
C LEU A 221 3.05 -6.85 13.68
N SER A 222 3.53 -5.64 13.92
CA SER A 222 4.89 -5.42 14.38
C SER A 222 5.14 -5.92 15.80
N ARG A 223 4.13 -5.85 16.67
CA ARG A 223 4.24 -6.24 18.08
C ARG A 223 4.26 -7.76 18.24
N ASP A 224 3.41 -8.46 17.49
CA ASP A 224 3.27 -9.92 17.53
C ASP A 224 3.11 -10.50 16.11
N PRO A 225 4.19 -10.53 15.32
CA PRO A 225 4.10 -10.86 13.89
C PRO A 225 3.57 -12.26 13.64
N ILE A 226 4.02 -13.27 14.40
CA ILE A 226 3.60 -14.66 14.16
C ILE A 226 2.10 -14.82 14.41
N ALA A 227 1.58 -14.35 15.55
CA ALA A 227 0.17 -14.51 15.85
C ALA A 227 -0.74 -13.67 14.94
N GLN A 228 -0.32 -12.44 14.62
CA GLN A 228 -1.11 -11.54 13.78
C GLN A 228 -1.12 -11.97 12.30
N PHE A 229 0.01 -12.46 11.77
CA PHE A 229 -0.01 -13.08 10.44
C PHE A 229 -0.80 -14.39 10.44
N ALA A 230 -0.72 -15.23 11.49
CA ALA A 230 -1.55 -16.44 11.55
C ALA A 230 -3.05 -16.12 11.40
N LYS A 231 -3.53 -15.08 12.09
CA LYS A 231 -4.91 -14.56 11.94
C LYS A 231 -5.19 -14.08 10.52
N LEU A 232 -4.28 -13.29 9.94
CA LEU A 232 -4.45 -12.77 8.58
C LEU A 232 -4.51 -13.89 7.53
N PHE A 233 -3.64 -14.91 7.65
CA PHE A 233 -3.65 -16.09 6.78
C PHE A 233 -4.96 -16.87 6.92
N GLN A 234 -5.48 -17.03 8.15
CA GLN A 234 -6.76 -17.67 8.40
C GLN A 234 -7.91 -16.90 7.76
N GLN A 235 -7.97 -15.56 7.90
CA GLN A 235 -9.01 -14.73 7.31
C GLN A 235 -9.00 -14.76 5.78
N LEU A 236 -7.83 -14.92 5.17
CA LEU A 236 -7.65 -15.04 3.72
C LEU A 236 -7.81 -16.48 3.19
N ASN A 237 -8.04 -17.44 4.09
CA ASN A 237 -8.11 -18.87 3.81
C ASN A 237 -6.85 -19.38 3.08
N ILE A 238 -5.67 -19.10 3.63
CA ILE A 238 -4.36 -19.52 3.13
C ILE A 238 -3.69 -20.41 4.19
N ALA A 239 -3.00 -21.48 3.76
CA ALA A 239 -2.29 -22.34 4.69
C ALA A 239 -1.11 -21.61 5.37
N PHE A 240 -1.01 -21.75 6.70
CA PHE A 240 0.04 -21.13 7.51
C PHE A 240 1.06 -22.17 7.99
N SER A 241 2.01 -22.52 7.11
CA SER A 241 3.02 -23.55 7.38
C SER A 241 4.14 -23.07 8.32
N LEU A 242 4.93 -24.03 8.84
CA LEU A 242 6.12 -23.73 9.65
C LEU A 242 7.18 -22.93 8.87
N ASP A 243 7.35 -23.18 7.57
CA ASP A 243 8.29 -22.42 6.74
C ASP A 243 7.89 -20.95 6.59
N ILE A 244 6.58 -20.68 6.49
CA ILE A 244 6.05 -19.32 6.46
C ILE A 244 6.27 -18.64 7.82
N GLN A 245 6.03 -19.35 8.93
CA GLN A 245 6.33 -18.84 10.28
C GLN A 245 7.81 -18.48 10.43
N ALA A 246 8.71 -19.36 9.97
CA ALA A 246 10.16 -19.12 9.99
C ALA A 246 10.54 -17.91 9.15
N THR A 247 9.95 -17.77 7.95
CA THR A 247 10.16 -16.59 7.09
C THR A 247 9.71 -15.31 7.78
N ILE A 248 8.52 -15.29 8.38
CA ILE A 248 8.01 -14.11 9.09
C ILE A 248 8.90 -13.78 10.29
N ALA A 249 9.32 -14.78 11.06
CA ALA A 249 10.21 -14.58 12.20
C ALA A 249 11.55 -13.96 11.75
N ASP A 250 12.12 -14.43 10.65
CA ASP A 250 13.38 -13.94 10.10
C ASP A 250 13.27 -12.48 9.63
N TYR A 251 12.20 -12.14 8.90
CA TYR A 251 11.98 -10.77 8.40
C TYR A 251 11.47 -9.78 9.45
N SER A 252 11.17 -10.25 10.66
CA SER A 252 10.74 -9.41 11.79
C SER A 252 11.85 -9.10 12.79
N ARG A 253 13.04 -9.69 12.60
CA ARG A 253 14.24 -9.52 13.43
C ARG A 253 15.17 -8.43 12.87
N PRO A 254 16.03 -7.82 13.71
CA PRO A 254 17.08 -6.92 13.25
C PRO A 254 18.00 -7.61 12.24
N ASP A 255 18.40 -6.90 11.19
CA ASP A 255 19.50 -7.31 10.31
C ASP A 255 20.79 -6.64 10.79
N GLU A 256 21.73 -7.41 11.34
CA GLU A 256 23.03 -6.88 11.73
C GLU A 256 23.88 -6.47 10.50
N ALA A 257 23.60 -6.98 9.30
CA ALA A 257 24.41 -6.78 8.10
C ALA A 257 24.01 -5.58 7.22
N ILE A 258 22.78 -5.04 7.34
CA ILE A 258 22.23 -4.02 6.42
C ILE A 258 22.29 -2.59 6.97
N ALA A 259 22.84 -2.36 8.16
CA ALA A 259 23.06 -1.01 8.71
C ALA A 259 23.96 -0.11 7.81
N ALA A 260 24.60 -0.67 6.78
CA ALA A 260 25.57 0.01 5.93
C ALA A 260 25.07 0.47 4.52
N ASN A 261 23.89 0.07 4.02
CA ASN A 261 23.50 0.45 2.64
C ASN A 261 21.98 0.55 2.36
N PRO A 262 21.39 1.77 2.30
CA PRO A 262 19.95 1.98 2.08
C PRO A 262 19.39 1.63 0.69
N GLN A 263 20.23 1.25 -0.28
CA GLN A 263 19.82 1.02 -1.67
C GLN A 263 19.51 -0.44 -2.03
N LEU A 264 19.70 -1.39 -1.11
CA LEU A 264 19.27 -2.77 -1.31
C LEU A 264 17.77 -2.89 -0.96
N GLY A 265 16.99 -3.54 -1.83
CA GLY A 265 15.55 -3.71 -1.66
C GLY A 265 15.15 -4.35 -0.31
N PHE A 266 13.85 -4.33 -0.01
CA PHE A 266 13.19 -4.89 1.19
C PHE A 266 14.12 -5.48 2.26
N SER A 267 14.56 -4.62 3.18
CA SER A 267 15.46 -5.00 4.27
C SER A 267 14.70 -5.66 5.44
N LYS A 268 15.34 -6.64 6.09
CA LYS A 268 14.87 -7.13 7.39
C LYS A 268 14.97 -5.99 8.41
N ARG A 269 13.99 -5.90 9.30
CA ARG A 269 13.92 -4.82 10.28
C ARG A 269 13.42 -5.37 11.59
N ASP A 270 13.93 -4.80 12.67
CA ASP A 270 13.29 -4.94 13.97
C ASP A 270 11.91 -4.29 13.90
N SER A 271 10.90 -5.14 13.75
CA SER A 271 9.50 -4.75 13.65
C SER A 271 9.03 -4.03 14.91
N ARG A 272 9.52 -4.40 16.11
CA ARG A 272 9.11 -3.75 17.36
C ARG A 272 9.78 -2.40 17.57
N ALA A 273 11.05 -2.25 17.16
CA ALA A 273 11.73 -0.97 17.29
C ALA A 273 11.15 0.11 16.36
N ILE A 274 10.63 -0.27 15.18
CA ILE A 274 10.17 0.72 14.19
C ILE A 274 8.90 1.46 14.62
N ILE A 275 8.04 0.82 15.43
CA ILE A 275 6.74 1.38 15.81
C ILE A 275 6.84 2.54 16.81
N THR A 276 7.93 2.63 17.58
CA THR A 276 8.17 3.72 18.54
C THR A 276 9.24 4.71 18.08
N SER A 277 9.93 4.44 16.98
CA SER A 277 11.06 5.26 16.48
C SER A 277 10.73 6.74 16.20
N TRP A 278 9.45 7.08 16.00
CA TRP A 278 9.00 8.45 15.80
C TRP A 278 8.97 9.25 17.11
N LYS A 279 8.86 8.61 18.27
CA LYS A 279 8.82 9.28 19.58
C LYS A 279 10.13 10.03 19.89
N SER A 280 11.26 9.52 19.40
CA SER A 280 12.56 10.19 19.51
C SER A 280 12.92 11.02 18.27
N GLY A 281 12.22 10.83 17.16
CA GLY A 281 12.54 11.43 15.87
C GLY A 281 11.73 12.66 15.50
N LEU A 282 10.62 12.91 16.21
CA LEU A 282 9.80 14.10 16.11
C LEU A 282 9.94 14.93 17.39
N SER A 283 9.91 16.26 17.26
CA SER A 283 9.85 17.13 18.43
C SER A 283 8.45 17.06 19.08
N PRO A 284 8.32 17.44 20.37
CA PRO A 284 7.01 17.52 21.03
C PRO A 284 6.02 18.44 20.29
N SER A 285 6.50 19.57 19.74
CA SER A 285 5.67 20.49 18.97
C SER A 285 5.19 19.88 17.64
N GLU A 286 6.01 19.06 16.98
CA GLU A 286 5.61 18.34 15.77
C GLU A 286 4.54 17.29 16.08
N ILE A 287 4.71 16.53 17.17
CA ILE A 287 3.72 15.53 17.62
C ILE A 287 2.39 16.19 17.91
N GLU A 288 2.39 17.29 18.69
CA GLU A 288 1.17 18.03 19.03
C GLU A 288 0.49 18.60 17.77
N ARG A 289 1.28 19.15 16.84
CA ARG A 289 0.77 19.68 15.58
C ARG A 289 0.11 18.60 14.72
N ILE A 290 0.73 17.42 14.61
CA ILE A 290 0.14 16.27 13.89
C ILE A 290 -1.18 15.90 14.56
N ARG A 291 -1.15 15.72 15.88
CA ARG A 291 -2.30 15.32 16.68
C ARG A 291 -3.48 16.26 16.53
N HIS A 292 -3.25 17.56 16.60
CA HIS A 292 -4.27 18.58 16.41
C HIS A 292 -4.94 18.48 15.02
N GLN A 293 -4.16 18.24 13.96
CA GLN A 293 -4.70 18.19 12.59
C GLN A 293 -5.53 16.93 12.29
N VAL A 294 -5.12 15.80 12.86
CA VAL A 294 -5.68 14.48 12.53
C VAL A 294 -6.57 13.88 13.60
N GLY A 295 -6.70 14.52 14.76
CA GLY A 295 -7.33 13.94 15.96
C GLY A 295 -8.76 13.45 15.75
N ASP A 296 -9.55 14.18 14.95
CA ASP A 296 -10.92 13.84 14.57
C ASP A 296 -11.04 12.52 13.79
N VAL A 297 -10.03 12.18 12.98
CA VAL A 297 -9.97 10.93 12.24
C VAL A 297 -9.21 9.85 13.02
N ALA A 298 -8.12 10.22 13.70
CA ALA A 298 -7.24 9.31 14.42
C ALA A 298 -7.91 8.62 15.61
N SER A 299 -8.89 9.27 16.26
CA SER A 299 -9.67 8.67 17.35
C SER A 299 -10.44 7.42 16.93
N SER A 300 -10.65 7.19 15.62
CA SER A 300 -11.28 5.96 15.10
C SER A 300 -10.33 4.74 15.14
N PHE A 301 -9.02 4.96 15.29
CA PHE A 301 -7.99 3.92 15.14
C PHE A 301 -7.04 3.81 16.34
N TYR A 302 -6.84 4.93 17.05
CA TYR A 302 -5.84 5.10 18.09
C TYR A 302 -6.44 5.81 19.29
N SER A 303 -6.04 5.35 20.46
CA SER A 303 -6.39 5.95 21.75
C SER A 303 -5.37 7.00 22.16
N GLU A 304 -5.71 7.75 23.21
CA GLU A 304 -4.80 8.69 23.88
C GLU A 304 -3.47 8.06 24.31
N GLN A 305 -3.47 6.77 24.66
CA GLN A 305 -2.29 6.04 25.12
C GLN A 305 -1.34 5.65 23.98
N ASP A 306 -1.79 5.73 22.73
CA ASP A 306 -0.98 5.38 21.56
C ASP A 306 -0.05 6.54 21.13
N TRP A 307 -0.27 7.75 21.65
CA TRP A 307 0.56 8.94 21.39
C TRP A 307 1.84 9.00 22.23
#